data_AF-A0A149PCF0-F1
#
_entry.id   AF-A0A149PCF0-F1
#
_cell.length_a   1.000
_cell.length_b   1.000
_cell.length_c   1.000
_cell.angle_alpha   90.00
_cell.angle_beta   90.00
_cell.angle_gamma   90.00
#
_symmetry.space_group_name_H-M   'P 1'
#
loop_
_entity.id
_entity.type
_entity.pdbx_description
1 polymer ?
#
loop_
_entity_poly.entity_id
_entity_poly.type
_entity_poly.pdbx_seq_one_letter_code
_entity_poly.pdbx_strand_id
1 'polypeptide(L)'
;MTLAELFRHPDRFIGCIAIGRVARRRPGERLRVGRHEALLDEADCAAFDALAETLLYRAGDLFSIVAQGFDYPSLARCPALADDGRCAIHLQGKPLTCEVVPLDPLVPDHLQHLVLAERGDSAVYVGSACIQEGRRDDAALLVDQGRIADPHAQETLARRRRALEAERAIWTQAVFDALRVDLFDSPAARARIPAGGFLTISLVPALLSVAAASARCRELCLDYIDRQLVLIERSIAQALARRRLDDRPVTQQLRGFANAYQHAKARLVDAGAVADDHGKPAARPDIDAYLSSAVQ
;
A
#
# COMPACT_ATOMS: atom_id res chain seq x y z
N MET A 1 0.94 2.95 1.05
CA MET A 1 1.04 4.30 0.46
C MET A 1 0.13 4.33 -0.74
N THR A 2 -0.27 5.51 -1.23
CA THR A 2 -0.88 5.61 -2.56
C THR A 2 0.21 5.63 -3.65
N LEU A 3 -0.16 5.31 -4.89
CA LEU A 3 0.75 5.43 -6.03
C LEU A 3 1.24 6.88 -6.19
N ALA A 4 0.35 7.86 -6.07
CA ALA A 4 0.71 9.29 -6.06
C ALA A 4 1.76 9.61 -4.97
N GLU A 5 1.60 9.09 -3.75
CA GLU A 5 2.59 9.31 -2.68
C GLU A 5 3.97 8.72 -3.01
N LEU A 6 4.03 7.61 -3.75
CA LEU A 6 5.31 7.07 -4.25
C LEU A 6 5.93 8.00 -5.29
N PHE A 7 5.14 8.56 -6.20
CA PHE A 7 5.61 9.56 -7.19
C PHE A 7 6.10 10.85 -6.54
N ARG A 8 5.54 11.24 -5.40
CA ARG A 8 6.00 12.41 -4.63
C ARG A 8 7.35 12.17 -3.95
N HIS A 9 7.65 10.92 -3.59
CA HIS A 9 8.86 10.55 -2.84
C HIS A 9 9.71 9.48 -3.56
N PRO A 10 10.04 9.68 -4.85
CA PRO A 10 10.62 8.64 -5.71
C PRO A 10 12.07 8.28 -5.33
N ASP A 11 12.76 9.18 -4.63
CA ASP A 11 14.16 9.00 -4.22
C ASP A 11 14.28 8.45 -2.78
N ARG A 12 13.15 8.25 -2.08
CA ARG A 12 13.09 7.82 -0.67
C ARG A 12 12.55 6.40 -0.51
N PHE A 13 11.51 6.04 -1.26
CA PHE A 13 10.87 4.72 -1.16
C PHE A 13 11.06 3.94 -2.45
N ILE A 14 11.55 2.72 -2.35
CA ILE A 14 11.49 1.77 -3.46
C ILE A 14 10.04 1.29 -3.56
N GLY A 15 9.35 1.60 -4.65
CA GLY A 15 7.94 1.26 -4.84
C GLY A 15 7.75 -0.21 -5.22
N CYS A 16 6.77 -0.86 -4.59
CA CYS A 16 6.31 -2.20 -4.96
C CYS A 16 4.79 -2.33 -4.83
N ILE A 17 4.24 -3.41 -5.38
CA ILE A 17 2.85 -3.82 -5.14
C ILE A 17 2.87 -4.93 -4.10
N ALA A 18 2.10 -4.75 -3.04
CA ALA A 18 1.80 -5.79 -2.06
C ALA A 18 0.41 -6.37 -2.34
N ILE A 19 0.35 -7.69 -2.49
CA ILE A 19 -0.88 -8.45 -2.70
C ILE A 19 -1.09 -9.33 -1.48
N GLY A 20 -2.16 -9.09 -0.71
CA GLY A 20 -2.46 -9.82 0.53
C GLY A 20 -3.79 -10.54 0.45
N ARG A 21 -3.90 -11.70 1.12
CA ARG A 21 -5.19 -12.36 1.34
C ARG A 21 -5.92 -11.71 2.52
N VAL A 22 -7.22 -11.50 2.36
CA VAL A 22 -8.09 -11.01 3.41
C VAL A 22 -9.11 -12.10 3.73
N ALA A 23 -9.15 -12.52 5.00
CA ALA A 23 -10.13 -13.50 5.44
C ALA A 23 -11.52 -12.89 5.42
N ARG A 24 -12.48 -13.59 4.82
CA ARG A 24 -13.89 -13.21 4.90
C ARG A 24 -14.42 -13.52 6.29
N ARG A 25 -15.12 -12.55 6.88
CA ARG A 25 -15.75 -12.70 8.20
C ARG A 25 -17.08 -13.43 8.12
N ARG A 26 -17.42 -14.19 9.16
CA ARG A 26 -18.68 -14.98 9.22
C ARG A 26 -19.45 -14.70 10.51
N PRO A 27 -20.79 -14.73 10.48
CA PRO A 27 -21.58 -14.63 11.70
C PRO A 27 -21.22 -15.75 12.68
N GLY A 28 -21.11 -15.41 13.96
CA GLY A 28 -20.63 -16.31 15.02
C GLY A 28 -19.12 -16.50 15.06
N GLU A 29 -18.34 -15.89 14.15
CA GLU A 29 -16.89 -15.84 14.26
C GLU A 29 -16.49 -15.02 15.49
N ARG A 30 -15.52 -15.53 16.24
CA ARG A 30 -15.00 -14.88 17.43
C ARG A 30 -13.66 -14.23 17.11
N LEU A 31 -13.63 -12.90 17.13
CA LEU A 31 -12.38 -12.14 17.04
C LEU A 31 -11.84 -11.94 18.44
N ARG A 32 -10.65 -12.47 18.72
CA ARG A 32 -9.99 -12.34 20.02
C ARG A 32 -8.63 -11.68 19.86
N VAL A 33 -8.42 -10.63 20.66
CA VAL A 33 -7.17 -9.88 20.72
C VAL A 33 -6.86 -9.62 22.18
N GLY A 34 -5.86 -10.34 22.71
CA GLY A 34 -5.54 -10.31 24.14
C GLY A 34 -6.76 -10.66 25.00
N ARG A 35 -7.22 -9.68 25.79
CA ARG A 35 -8.41 -9.74 26.65
C ARG A 35 -9.71 -9.33 25.97
N HIS A 36 -9.64 -8.75 24.77
CA HIS A 36 -10.81 -8.29 24.03
C HIS A 36 -11.36 -9.40 23.15
N GLU A 37 -12.68 -9.48 23.12
CA GLU A 37 -13.42 -10.44 22.32
C GLU A 37 -14.64 -9.77 21.71
N ALA A 38 -14.86 -10.00 20.42
CA ALA A 38 -16.11 -9.69 19.76
C ALA A 38 -16.64 -10.94 19.06
N LEU A 39 -17.90 -11.28 19.31
CA LEU A 39 -18.63 -12.28 18.55
C LEU A 39 -19.33 -11.56 17.41
N LEU A 40 -18.94 -11.84 16.18
CA LEU A 40 -19.46 -11.14 15.02
C LEU A 40 -20.91 -11.52 14.76
N ASP A 41 -21.78 -10.53 14.63
CA ASP A 41 -23.15 -10.72 14.19
C ASP A 41 -23.29 -10.53 12.66
N GLU A 42 -24.53 -10.56 12.16
CA GLU A 42 -24.81 -10.34 10.75
C GLU A 42 -24.48 -8.91 10.29
N ALA A 43 -24.71 -7.91 11.15
CA ALA A 43 -24.44 -6.51 10.84
C ALA A 43 -22.93 -6.24 10.75
N ASP A 44 -22.15 -6.86 11.63
CA ASP A 44 -20.68 -6.83 11.58
C ASP A 44 -20.17 -7.40 10.27
N CYS A 45 -20.66 -8.58 9.88
CA CYS A 45 -20.27 -9.23 8.64
C CYS A 45 -20.69 -8.42 7.42
N ALA A 46 -21.88 -7.83 7.43
CA ALA A 46 -22.34 -6.92 6.37
C ALA A 46 -21.45 -5.67 6.27
N ALA A 47 -20.99 -5.12 7.39
CA ALA A 47 -20.07 -3.97 7.39
C ALA A 47 -18.70 -4.32 6.82
N PHE A 48 -18.15 -5.51 7.15
CA PHE A 48 -16.93 -6.02 6.52
C PHE A 48 -17.12 -6.26 5.01
N ASP A 49 -18.23 -6.90 4.62
CA ASP A 49 -18.53 -7.16 3.20
C ASP A 49 -18.70 -5.83 2.43
N ALA A 50 -19.31 -4.79 3.02
CA ALA A 50 -19.42 -3.46 2.39
C ALA A 50 -18.04 -2.79 2.14
N LEU A 51 -17.11 -2.92 3.09
CA LEU A 51 -15.72 -2.49 2.89
C LEU A 51 -15.01 -3.35 1.84
N ALA A 52 -15.24 -4.67 1.82
CA ALA A 52 -14.63 -5.57 0.86
C ALA A 52 -15.09 -5.28 -0.58
N GLU A 53 -16.38 -5.02 -0.78
CA GLU A 53 -16.94 -4.72 -2.11
C GLU A 53 -16.35 -3.45 -2.72
N THR A 54 -15.95 -2.48 -1.89
CA THR A 54 -15.36 -1.21 -2.35
C THR A 54 -13.83 -1.28 -2.44
N LEU A 55 -13.17 -1.87 -1.45
CA LEU A 55 -11.71 -1.76 -1.25
C LEU A 55 -10.92 -3.01 -1.67
N LEU A 56 -11.56 -4.16 -1.90
CA LEU A 56 -10.90 -5.44 -2.15
C LEU A 56 -11.31 -6.07 -3.48
N TYR A 57 -10.61 -7.14 -3.84
CA TYR A 57 -10.81 -7.90 -5.08
C TYR A 57 -11.23 -9.33 -4.78
N ARG A 58 -12.13 -9.88 -5.60
CA ARG A 58 -12.68 -11.22 -5.43
C ARG A 58 -12.19 -12.16 -6.51
N ALA A 59 -11.55 -13.27 -6.10
CA ALA A 59 -11.15 -14.37 -6.98
C ALA A 59 -11.13 -15.70 -6.19
N GLY A 60 -12.31 -16.20 -5.84
CA GLY A 60 -12.48 -17.29 -4.86
C GLY A 60 -12.32 -16.80 -3.41
N ASP A 61 -11.18 -16.16 -3.12
CA ASP A 61 -10.89 -15.44 -1.86
C ASP A 61 -11.01 -13.91 -2.05
N LEU A 62 -10.81 -13.15 -0.97
CA LEU A 62 -10.67 -11.70 -1.00
C LEU A 62 -9.18 -11.30 -0.99
N PHE A 63 -8.82 -10.30 -1.80
CA PHE A 63 -7.46 -9.82 -1.94
C PHE A 63 -7.37 -8.31 -1.78
N SER A 64 -6.33 -7.86 -1.08
CA SER A 64 -5.89 -6.47 -1.10
C SER A 64 -4.76 -6.32 -2.12
N ILE A 65 -4.78 -5.24 -2.90
CA ILE A 65 -3.70 -4.86 -3.81
C ILE A 65 -3.37 -3.41 -3.48
N VAL A 66 -2.16 -3.15 -3.00
CA VAL A 66 -1.77 -1.81 -2.55
C VAL A 66 -0.34 -1.48 -2.96
N ALA A 67 -0.08 -0.18 -3.16
CA ALA A 67 1.28 0.34 -3.29
C ALA A 67 1.96 0.42 -1.91
N GLN A 68 3.23 0.01 -1.85
CA GLN A 68 4.01 0.03 -0.62
C GLN A 68 5.45 0.45 -0.90
N GLY A 69 6.07 1.12 0.09
CA GLY A 69 7.53 1.25 0.14
C GLY A 69 8.18 -0.06 0.57
N PHE A 70 9.24 -0.43 -0.13
CA PHE A 70 10.01 -1.65 0.06
C PHE A 70 11.41 -1.31 0.54
N ASP A 71 11.90 -2.03 1.55
CA ASP A 71 13.26 -1.84 2.06
C ASP A 71 13.77 -3.14 2.71
N TYR A 72 15.06 -3.15 3.05
CA TYR A 72 15.72 -4.25 3.75
C TYR A 72 15.21 -4.37 5.19
N PRO A 73 14.63 -5.52 5.60
CA PRO A 73 14.22 -5.74 6.99
C PRO A 73 15.37 -5.59 8.00
N SER A 74 16.60 -5.85 7.58
CA SER A 74 17.80 -5.72 8.41
C SER A 74 18.12 -4.29 8.87
N LEU A 75 17.53 -3.28 8.22
CA LEU A 75 17.66 -1.89 8.63
C LEU A 75 16.79 -1.56 9.84
N ALA A 76 15.75 -2.35 10.10
CA ALA A 76 14.84 -2.24 11.25
C ALA A 76 14.38 -0.79 11.54
N ARG A 77 14.20 0.02 10.49
CA ARG A 77 13.82 1.44 10.59
C ARG A 77 12.94 1.85 9.43
N CYS A 78 12.17 2.91 9.61
CA CYS A 78 11.39 3.48 8.51
C CYS A 78 12.34 4.22 7.53
N PRO A 79 12.19 4.04 6.20
CA PRO A 79 13.02 4.73 5.20
C PRO A 79 12.87 6.26 5.22
N ALA A 80 11.79 6.77 5.82
CA ALA A 80 11.53 8.19 5.94
C ALA A 80 12.25 8.87 7.13
N LEU A 81 12.96 8.12 7.97
CA LEU A 81 13.66 8.70 9.11
C LEU A 81 14.95 9.38 8.65
N ALA A 82 15.15 10.62 9.12
CA ALA A 82 16.45 11.29 9.07
C ALA A 82 17.39 10.72 10.15
N ASP A 83 18.66 11.16 10.11
CA ASP A 83 19.69 10.70 11.04
C ASP A 83 19.40 11.08 12.51
N ASP A 84 18.57 12.10 12.74
CA ASP A 84 18.08 12.50 14.06
C ASP A 84 16.91 11.63 14.57
N GLY A 85 16.50 10.62 13.81
CA GLY A 85 15.39 9.72 14.12
C GLY A 85 14.00 10.33 13.91
N ARG A 86 13.90 11.55 13.38
CA ARG A 86 12.62 12.18 13.05
C ARG A 86 12.20 11.85 11.63
N CYS A 87 10.88 11.83 11.39
CA CYS A 87 10.35 11.61 10.05
C CYS A 87 10.62 12.83 9.15
N ALA A 88 11.50 12.66 8.17
CA ALA A 88 11.92 13.72 7.25
C ALA A 88 10.79 14.24 6.35
N ILE A 89 9.71 13.46 6.21
CA ILE A 89 8.53 13.82 5.42
C ILE A 89 7.32 14.21 6.25
N HIS A 90 7.49 14.37 7.57
CA HIS A 90 6.36 14.62 8.47
C HIS A 90 5.53 15.84 8.05
N LEU A 91 6.20 16.94 7.68
CA LEU A 91 5.57 18.18 7.20
C LEU A 91 5.54 18.30 5.66
N GLN A 92 6.14 17.33 4.95
CA GLN A 92 6.34 17.37 3.50
C GLN A 92 5.53 16.25 2.83
N GLY A 93 4.23 16.20 3.13
CA GLY A 93 3.34 15.18 2.58
C GLY A 93 3.59 13.81 3.19
N LYS A 94 3.33 13.68 4.49
CA LYS A 94 3.29 12.40 5.20
C LYS A 94 2.30 11.46 4.48
N PRO A 95 2.66 10.20 4.21
CA PRO A 95 1.77 9.29 3.52
C PRO A 95 0.49 9.04 4.34
N LEU A 96 -0.67 8.95 3.69
CA LEU A 96 -1.96 8.68 4.33
C LEU A 96 -1.95 7.38 5.14
N THR A 97 -1.20 6.38 4.67
CA THR A 97 -1.01 5.12 5.42
C THR A 97 -0.32 5.32 6.77
N CYS A 98 0.47 6.39 6.92
CA CYS A 98 1.13 6.78 8.16
C CYS A 98 0.32 7.81 8.96
N GLU A 99 -0.67 8.49 8.35
CA GLU A 99 -1.60 9.38 9.05
C GLU A 99 -2.72 8.59 9.72
N VAL A 100 -3.24 7.54 9.06
CA VAL A 100 -4.40 6.78 9.55
C VAL A 100 -4.09 5.88 10.76
N VAL A 101 -2.81 5.62 11.05
CA VAL A 101 -2.43 4.82 12.21
C VAL A 101 -2.86 5.51 13.53
N PRO A 102 -3.31 4.78 14.54
CA PRO A 102 -3.35 3.32 14.65
C PRO A 102 -4.65 2.65 14.18
N LEU A 103 -5.48 3.29 13.36
CA LEU A 103 -6.68 2.68 12.79
C LEU A 103 -6.35 1.80 11.57
N ASP A 104 -7.30 0.93 11.20
CA ASP A 104 -7.23 0.09 10.00
C ASP A 104 -8.38 0.40 9.02
N PRO A 105 -8.11 0.84 7.77
CA PRO A 105 -9.17 1.15 6.80
C PRO A 105 -10.03 -0.06 6.41
N LEU A 106 -9.57 -1.29 6.61
CA LEU A 106 -10.29 -2.52 6.27
C LEU A 106 -11.15 -3.07 7.42
N VAL A 107 -11.19 -2.40 8.58
CA VAL A 107 -12.01 -2.78 9.73
C VAL A 107 -13.15 -1.77 9.91
N PRO A 108 -14.40 -2.20 10.17
CA PRO A 108 -15.51 -1.29 10.48
C PRO A 108 -15.21 -0.40 11.69
N ASP A 109 -15.77 0.81 11.70
CA ASP A 109 -15.45 1.84 12.71
C ASP A 109 -15.72 1.35 14.14
N HIS A 110 -16.80 0.61 14.34
CA HIS A 110 -17.17 0.10 15.67
C HIS A 110 -16.29 -1.03 16.17
N LEU A 111 -15.53 -1.67 15.28
CA LEU A 111 -14.57 -2.72 15.60
C LEU A 111 -13.12 -2.20 15.67
N GLN A 112 -12.88 -0.90 15.49
CA GLN A 112 -11.52 -0.32 15.59
C GLN A 112 -10.88 -0.53 16.97
N HIS A 113 -11.68 -0.68 18.03
CA HIS A 113 -11.14 -0.98 19.36
C HIS A 113 -10.34 -2.30 19.39
N LEU A 114 -10.68 -3.29 18.57
CA LEU A 114 -9.91 -4.54 18.44
C LEU A 114 -8.57 -4.31 17.74
N VAL A 115 -8.54 -3.42 16.73
CA VAL A 115 -7.30 -3.00 16.05
C VAL A 115 -6.36 -2.30 17.02
N LEU A 116 -6.91 -1.41 17.87
CA LEU A 116 -6.14 -0.72 18.89
C LEU A 116 -5.56 -1.69 19.92
N ALA A 117 -6.38 -2.64 20.41
CA ALA A 117 -5.90 -3.68 21.30
C ALA A 117 -4.74 -4.49 20.67
N GLU A 118 -4.86 -4.87 19.40
CA GLU A 118 -3.85 -5.68 18.72
C GLU A 118 -2.53 -4.93 18.58
N ARG A 119 -2.62 -3.66 18.20
CA ARG A 119 -1.45 -2.78 18.02
C ARG A 119 -0.83 -2.38 19.36
N GLY A 120 -1.63 -2.24 20.42
CA GLY A 120 -1.15 -2.01 21.79
C GLY A 120 -0.36 -3.21 22.35
N ASP A 121 -0.81 -4.43 22.06
CA ASP A 121 -0.15 -5.68 22.50
C ASP A 121 1.07 -6.06 21.63
N SER A 122 1.24 -5.43 20.47
CA SER A 122 2.30 -5.79 19.51
C SER A 122 3.65 -5.13 19.82
N ALA A 123 4.65 -5.96 20.14
CA ALA A 123 6.04 -5.53 20.30
C ALA A 123 6.69 -5.02 19.00
N VAL A 124 6.12 -5.35 17.84
CA VAL A 124 6.63 -4.96 16.52
C VAL A 124 6.04 -3.63 16.05
N TYR A 125 4.93 -3.21 16.65
CA TYR A 125 4.24 -2.00 16.25
C TYR A 125 4.89 -0.75 16.86
N VAL A 126 5.41 0.14 16.01
CA VAL A 126 5.99 1.41 16.44
C VAL A 126 4.91 2.27 17.09
N GLY A 127 5.08 2.58 18.38
CA GLY A 127 4.12 3.35 19.15
C GLY A 127 3.07 2.52 19.90
N SER A 128 3.23 1.19 20.00
CA SER A 128 2.35 0.32 20.79
C SER A 128 2.17 0.81 22.23
N ALA A 129 3.26 1.26 22.86
CA ALA A 129 3.25 1.86 24.21
C ALA A 129 2.40 3.14 24.32
N CYS A 130 2.10 3.82 23.21
CA CYS A 130 1.24 5.01 23.17
C CYS A 130 -0.25 4.66 23.07
N ILE A 131 -0.60 3.40 22.81
CA ILE A 131 -1.98 2.92 22.75
C ILE A 131 -2.33 2.36 24.12
N GLN A 132 -3.18 3.07 24.86
CA GLN A 132 -3.56 2.71 26.22
C GLN A 132 -5.08 2.71 26.34
N GLU A 133 -5.61 1.76 27.10
CA GLU A 133 -7.03 1.74 27.44
C GLU A 133 -7.35 2.72 28.58
N GLY A 134 -8.59 3.24 28.54
CA GLY A 134 -9.09 4.18 29.54
C GLY A 134 -8.93 5.63 29.10
N ARG A 135 -9.84 6.48 29.60
CA ARG A 135 -9.76 7.93 29.39
C ARG A 135 -8.65 8.51 30.25
N ARG A 136 -7.89 9.44 29.69
CA ARG A 136 -6.84 10.19 30.38
C ARG A 136 -6.93 11.66 29.98
N ASP A 137 -6.65 12.55 30.92
CA ASP A 137 -6.72 14.00 30.67
C ASP A 137 -5.54 14.50 29.81
N ASP A 138 -4.46 13.73 29.74
CA ASP A 138 -3.22 14.04 28.99
C ASP A 138 -3.14 13.38 27.60
N ALA A 139 -4.20 12.71 27.15
CA ALA A 139 -4.20 11.95 25.90
C ALA A 139 -5.48 12.15 25.08
N ALA A 140 -5.35 12.06 23.75
CA ALA A 140 -6.49 12.11 22.85
C ALA A 140 -7.33 10.82 22.94
N LEU A 141 -8.65 10.95 23.09
CA LEU A 141 -9.57 9.83 23.07
C LEU A 141 -9.86 9.42 21.62
N LEU A 142 -9.32 8.27 21.20
CA LEU A 142 -9.42 7.82 19.81
C LEU A 142 -10.73 7.08 19.50
N VAL A 143 -11.13 6.14 20.36
CA VAL A 143 -12.36 5.35 20.22
C VAL A 143 -13.13 5.36 21.53
N ASP A 144 -14.43 5.57 21.46
CA ASP A 144 -15.35 5.56 22.59
C ASP A 144 -16.63 4.82 22.20
N GLN A 145 -17.02 3.83 23.00
CA GLN A 145 -18.25 3.02 22.80
C GLN A 145 -18.44 2.53 21.34
N GLY A 146 -17.38 2.04 20.70
CA GLY A 146 -17.45 1.57 19.31
C GLY A 146 -17.63 2.71 18.29
N ARG A 147 -17.17 3.92 18.60
CA ARG A 147 -17.14 5.04 17.66
C ARG A 147 -15.78 5.69 17.69
N ILE A 148 -15.29 6.14 16.55
CA ILE A 148 -14.08 6.97 16.51
C ILE A 148 -14.45 8.34 17.07
N ALA A 149 -13.90 8.68 18.23
CA ALA A 149 -14.25 9.89 18.98
C ALA A 149 -13.40 11.09 18.54
N ASP A 150 -12.16 10.86 18.10
CA ASP A 150 -11.28 11.89 17.59
C ASP A 150 -11.70 12.30 16.15
N PRO A 151 -12.12 13.56 15.92
CA PRO A 151 -12.60 13.98 14.60
C PRO A 151 -11.53 13.90 13.51
N HIS A 152 -10.27 14.16 13.86
CA HIS A 152 -9.16 14.14 12.91
C HIS A 152 -8.84 12.70 12.46
N ALA A 153 -8.89 11.74 13.38
CA ALA A 153 -8.72 10.32 13.08
C ALA A 153 -9.88 9.80 12.23
N GLN A 154 -11.11 10.21 12.54
CA GLN A 154 -12.29 9.85 11.74
C GLN A 154 -12.16 10.38 10.31
N GLU A 155 -11.80 11.66 10.14
CA GLU A 155 -11.58 12.26 8.83
C GLU A 155 -10.45 11.54 8.07
N THR A 156 -9.33 11.27 8.74
CA THR A 156 -8.16 10.62 8.14
C THR A 156 -8.46 9.19 7.70
N LEU A 157 -9.20 8.42 8.51
CA LEU A 157 -9.67 7.09 8.13
C LEU A 157 -10.56 7.15 6.88
N ALA A 158 -11.51 8.10 6.85
CA ALA A 158 -12.38 8.29 5.71
C ALA A 158 -11.61 8.72 4.45
N ARG A 159 -10.62 9.62 4.58
CA ARG A 159 -9.68 10.00 3.50
C ARG A 159 -8.91 8.79 3.00
N ARG A 160 -8.42 7.92 3.88
CA ARG A 160 -7.69 6.71 3.49
C ARG A 160 -8.57 5.71 2.73
N ARG A 161 -9.80 5.46 3.17
CA ARG A 161 -10.75 4.59 2.46
C ARG A 161 -11.10 5.14 1.08
N ARG A 162 -11.39 6.45 0.97
CA ARG A 162 -11.60 7.12 -0.33
C ARG A 162 -10.38 7.03 -1.24
N ALA A 163 -9.17 7.15 -0.68
CA ALA A 163 -7.95 7.01 -1.47
C ALA A 163 -7.79 5.57 -2.03
N LEU A 164 -8.10 4.54 -1.23
CA LEU A 164 -8.08 3.14 -1.70
C LEU A 164 -9.12 2.90 -2.80
N GLU A 165 -10.34 3.44 -2.64
CA GLU A 165 -11.38 3.39 -3.66
C GLU A 165 -10.96 4.11 -4.95
N ALA A 166 -10.33 5.28 -4.85
CA ALA A 166 -9.79 5.99 -6.00
C ALA A 166 -8.67 5.19 -6.69
N GLU A 167 -7.76 4.57 -5.93
CA GLU A 167 -6.70 3.72 -6.48
C GLU A 167 -7.24 2.51 -7.25
N ARG A 168 -8.43 2.00 -6.88
CA ARG A 168 -9.17 0.99 -7.64
C ARG A 168 -9.50 1.45 -9.04
N ALA A 169 -10.08 2.64 -9.17
CA ALA A 169 -10.43 3.21 -10.47
C ALA A 169 -9.21 3.63 -11.31
N ILE A 170 -8.09 3.96 -10.67
CA ILE A 170 -6.88 4.48 -11.33
C ILE A 170 -5.98 3.37 -11.86
N TRP A 171 -5.67 2.35 -11.04
CA TRP A 171 -4.65 1.37 -11.43
C TRP A 171 -4.85 -0.03 -10.87
N THR A 172 -5.34 -0.19 -9.64
CA THR A 172 -5.35 -1.51 -8.98
C THR A 172 -6.33 -2.47 -9.64
N GLN A 173 -7.45 -1.99 -10.20
CA GLN A 173 -8.37 -2.83 -11.00
C GLN A 173 -7.68 -3.36 -12.27
N ALA A 174 -6.99 -2.50 -13.02
CA ALA A 174 -6.27 -2.91 -14.22
C ALA A 174 -5.15 -3.92 -13.91
N VAL A 175 -4.46 -3.75 -12.77
CA VAL A 175 -3.46 -4.73 -12.29
C VAL A 175 -4.12 -6.05 -11.89
N PHE A 176 -5.24 -6.02 -11.17
CA PHE A 176 -6.00 -7.22 -10.83
C PHE A 176 -6.40 -7.99 -12.10
N ASP A 177 -6.95 -7.30 -13.09
CA ASP A 177 -7.39 -7.90 -14.35
C ASP A 177 -6.22 -8.48 -15.15
N ALA A 178 -5.08 -7.78 -15.19
CA ALA A 178 -3.87 -8.25 -15.86
C ALA A 178 -3.26 -9.50 -15.19
N LEU A 179 -3.40 -9.64 -13.87
CA LEU A 179 -2.88 -10.77 -13.11
C LEU A 179 -3.90 -11.90 -12.93
N ARG A 180 -5.14 -11.73 -13.39
CA ARG A 180 -6.26 -12.64 -13.10
C ARG A 180 -5.96 -14.08 -13.48
N VAL A 181 -5.59 -14.31 -14.74
CA VAL A 181 -5.32 -15.66 -15.27
C VAL A 181 -4.08 -16.27 -14.62
N ASP A 182 -2.99 -15.50 -14.55
CA ASP A 182 -1.67 -16.03 -14.16
C ASP A 182 -1.48 -16.20 -12.65
N LEU A 183 -2.19 -15.40 -11.84
CA LEU A 183 -2.05 -15.40 -10.39
C LEU A 183 -3.32 -15.87 -9.66
N PHE A 184 -4.46 -15.25 -9.95
CA PHE A 184 -5.66 -15.41 -9.12
C PHE A 184 -6.47 -16.66 -9.46
N ASP A 185 -6.58 -16.99 -10.75
CA ASP A 185 -7.32 -18.16 -11.26
C ASP A 185 -6.47 -19.45 -11.16
N SER A 186 -5.14 -19.33 -11.06
CA SER A 186 -4.21 -20.45 -10.87
C SER A 186 -4.06 -20.83 -9.39
N PRO A 187 -4.50 -22.03 -8.94
CA PRO A 187 -4.37 -22.42 -7.54
C PRO A 187 -2.92 -22.46 -7.04
N ALA A 188 -1.99 -22.92 -7.90
CA ALA A 188 -0.57 -23.00 -7.58
C ALA A 188 0.08 -21.61 -7.45
N ALA A 189 -0.28 -20.66 -8.33
CA ALA A 189 0.23 -19.29 -8.23
C ALA A 189 -0.39 -18.57 -7.03
N ARG A 190 -1.70 -18.73 -6.82
CA ARG A 190 -2.42 -18.17 -5.67
C ARG A 190 -1.82 -18.64 -4.35
N ALA A 191 -1.39 -19.90 -4.25
CA ALA A 191 -0.71 -20.46 -3.06
C ALA A 191 0.54 -19.68 -2.62
N ARG A 192 1.15 -18.90 -3.52
CA ARG A 192 2.30 -18.03 -3.21
C ARG A 192 1.92 -16.80 -2.38
N ILE A 193 0.64 -16.43 -2.33
CA ILE A 193 0.15 -15.35 -1.48
C ILE A 193 -0.13 -15.93 -0.09
N PRO A 194 0.63 -15.57 0.96
CA PRO A 194 0.46 -16.14 2.30
C PRO A 194 -0.83 -15.64 2.97
N ALA A 195 -1.38 -16.42 3.90
CA ALA A 195 -2.62 -16.08 4.63
C ALA A 195 -2.45 -14.97 5.68
N GLY A 196 -1.21 -14.61 6.04
CA GLY A 196 -0.88 -13.61 7.06
C GLY A 196 0.27 -12.70 6.63
N GLY A 197 0.31 -12.32 5.35
CA GLY A 197 1.36 -11.47 4.79
C GLY A 197 1.04 -11.10 3.35
N PHE A 198 2.08 -10.77 2.58
CA PHE A 198 1.92 -10.27 1.22
C PHE A 198 2.85 -10.98 0.24
N LEU A 199 2.35 -11.22 -0.96
CA LEU A 199 3.19 -11.40 -2.13
C LEU A 199 3.60 -10.01 -2.62
N THR A 200 4.91 -9.77 -2.71
CA THR A 200 5.43 -8.49 -3.20
C THR A 200 5.97 -8.64 -4.63
N ILE A 201 5.49 -7.79 -5.53
CA ILE A 201 5.95 -7.71 -6.93
C ILE A 201 6.38 -6.27 -7.28
N SER A 202 7.10 -6.10 -8.39
CA SER A 202 7.52 -4.78 -8.89
C SER A 202 6.31 -3.87 -9.13
N LEU A 203 6.48 -2.54 -9.01
CA LEU A 203 5.43 -1.56 -9.31
C LEU A 203 5.07 -1.47 -10.81
N VAL A 204 5.87 -2.09 -11.68
CA VAL A 204 5.74 -2.03 -13.15
C VAL A 204 4.31 -2.22 -13.69
N PRO A 205 3.49 -3.20 -13.25
CA PRO A 205 2.13 -3.33 -13.74
C PRO A 205 1.27 -2.09 -13.50
N ALA A 206 1.43 -1.43 -12.35
CA ALA A 206 0.75 -0.17 -12.05
C ALA A 206 1.26 0.96 -12.96
N LEU A 207 2.57 1.06 -13.16
CA LEU A 207 3.18 2.08 -14.03
C LEU A 207 2.73 1.95 -15.48
N LEU A 208 2.69 0.73 -16.03
CA LEU A 208 2.22 0.49 -17.39
C LEU A 208 0.73 0.85 -17.54
N SER A 209 -0.09 0.55 -16.52
CA SER A 209 -1.51 0.92 -16.52
C SER A 209 -1.70 2.45 -16.58
N VAL A 210 -1.00 3.20 -15.73
CA VAL A 210 -1.18 4.66 -15.67
C VAL A 210 -0.47 5.38 -16.82
N ALA A 211 0.67 4.88 -17.31
CA ALA A 211 1.36 5.45 -18.47
C ALA A 211 0.52 5.41 -19.75
N ALA A 212 -0.42 4.46 -19.86
CA ALA A 212 -1.34 4.36 -21.00
C ALA A 212 -2.41 5.47 -21.01
N ALA A 213 -2.59 6.22 -19.91
CA ALA A 213 -3.63 7.25 -19.78
C ALA A 213 -3.36 8.48 -20.64
N SER A 214 -2.10 8.92 -20.74
CA SER A 214 -1.68 10.08 -21.52
C SER A 214 -0.17 10.12 -21.75
N ALA A 215 0.28 10.98 -22.66
CA ALA A 215 1.70 11.28 -22.85
C ALA A 215 2.34 11.84 -21.57
N ARG A 216 1.62 12.67 -20.80
CA ARG A 216 2.13 13.22 -19.55
C ARG A 216 2.33 12.15 -18.48
N CYS A 217 1.36 11.25 -18.31
CA CYS A 217 1.52 10.12 -17.40
C CYS A 217 2.69 9.23 -17.78
N ARG A 218 2.89 8.99 -19.09
CA ARG A 218 4.04 8.24 -19.61
C ARG A 218 5.37 8.91 -19.27
N GLU A 219 5.50 10.22 -19.46
CA GLU A 219 6.69 10.99 -19.05
C GLU A 219 6.96 10.87 -17.55
N LEU A 220 5.92 11.05 -16.72
CA LEU A 220 6.04 10.91 -15.26
C LEU A 220 6.49 9.50 -14.87
N CYS A 221 5.98 8.46 -15.54
CA CYS A 221 6.41 7.09 -15.29
C CYS A 221 7.88 6.86 -15.68
N LEU A 222 8.33 7.44 -16.79
CA LEU A 222 9.73 7.35 -17.21
C LEU A 222 10.66 8.02 -16.19
N ASP A 223 10.33 9.23 -15.71
CA ASP A 223 11.10 9.92 -14.65
C ASP A 223 11.12 9.09 -13.35
N TYR A 224 9.96 8.56 -12.94
CA TYR A 224 9.86 7.70 -11.77
C TYR A 224 10.74 6.46 -11.90
N ILE A 225 10.70 5.76 -13.06
CA ILE A 225 11.53 4.59 -13.33
C ILE A 225 13.01 4.92 -13.19
N ASP A 226 13.47 6.04 -13.76
CA ASP A 226 14.87 6.43 -13.71
C ASP A 226 15.36 6.68 -12.27
N ARG A 227 14.54 7.36 -11.47
CA ARG A 227 14.84 7.56 -10.03
C ARG A 227 14.84 6.26 -9.24
N GLN A 228 13.90 5.36 -9.52
CA GLN A 228 13.84 4.05 -8.86
C GLN A 228 15.06 3.18 -9.20
N LEU A 229 15.55 3.21 -10.44
CA LEU A 229 16.75 2.47 -10.83
C LEU A 229 17.97 2.96 -10.03
N VAL A 230 18.16 4.27 -9.91
CA VAL A 230 19.24 4.88 -9.11
C VAL A 230 19.09 4.52 -7.63
N LEU A 231 17.89 4.62 -7.07
CA LEU A 231 17.61 4.28 -5.68
C LEU A 231 17.91 2.79 -5.40
N ILE A 232 17.45 1.89 -6.26
CA ILE A 232 17.69 0.45 -6.12
C ILE A 232 19.19 0.14 -6.17
N GLU A 233 19.93 0.72 -7.12
CA GLU A 233 21.37 0.54 -7.24
C GLU A 233 22.08 0.96 -5.95
N ARG A 234 21.78 2.15 -5.45
CA ARG A 234 22.32 2.68 -4.19
C ARG A 234 22.00 1.76 -3.01
N SER A 235 20.76 1.31 -2.88
CA SER A 235 20.32 0.44 -1.79
C SER A 235 20.98 -0.93 -1.83
N ILE A 236 21.21 -1.50 -3.03
CA ILE A 236 21.97 -2.74 -3.19
C ILE A 236 23.44 -2.53 -2.80
N ALA A 237 24.08 -1.45 -3.26
CA ALA A 237 25.47 -1.15 -2.91
C ALA A 237 25.64 -1.05 -1.37
N GLN A 238 24.72 -0.37 -0.69
CA GLN A 238 24.69 -0.28 0.76
C GLN A 238 24.50 -1.65 1.43
N ALA A 239 23.62 -2.51 0.91
CA ALA A 239 23.42 -3.86 1.43
C ALA A 239 24.67 -4.74 1.31
N LEU A 240 25.34 -4.67 0.16
CA LEU A 240 26.60 -5.39 -0.07
C LEU A 240 27.70 -4.91 0.89
N ALA A 241 27.75 -3.61 1.19
CA ALA A 241 28.69 -3.05 2.17
C ALA A 241 28.42 -3.55 3.60
N ARG A 242 27.16 -3.75 4.00
CA ARG A 242 26.77 -4.30 5.31
C ARG A 242 27.13 -5.78 5.50
N ARG A 243 27.27 -6.54 4.40
CA ARG A 243 27.65 -7.97 4.40
C ARG A 243 26.74 -8.87 5.26
N ARG A 244 25.45 -8.55 5.37
CA ARG A 244 24.48 -9.38 6.10
C ARG A 244 23.93 -10.48 5.19
N LEU A 245 23.91 -11.72 5.68
CA LEU A 245 23.35 -12.85 4.94
C LEU A 245 21.84 -12.69 4.70
N ASP A 246 21.14 -12.12 5.69
CA ASP A 246 19.69 -11.90 5.64
C ASP A 246 19.28 -10.89 4.54
N ASP A 247 20.21 -10.09 4.01
CA ASP A 247 19.92 -9.13 2.94
C ASP A 247 19.81 -9.82 1.56
N ARG A 248 20.34 -11.04 1.41
CA ARG A 248 20.43 -11.72 0.10
C ARG A 248 19.10 -11.87 -0.63
N PRO A 249 17.99 -12.32 0.01
CA PRO A 249 16.70 -12.45 -0.69
C PRO A 249 16.19 -11.10 -1.20
N VAL A 250 16.32 -10.06 -0.38
CA VAL A 250 15.88 -8.70 -0.73
C VAL A 250 16.75 -8.13 -1.85
N THR A 251 18.06 -8.34 -1.82
CA THR A 251 18.95 -7.94 -2.92
C THR A 251 18.57 -8.63 -4.24
N GLN A 252 18.23 -9.92 -4.20
CA GLN A 252 17.76 -10.63 -5.41
C GLN A 252 16.43 -10.05 -5.92
N GLN A 253 15.49 -9.77 -5.02
CA GLN A 253 14.21 -9.17 -5.37
C GLN A 253 14.37 -7.78 -5.98
N LEU A 254 15.25 -6.93 -5.40
CA LEU A 254 15.55 -5.60 -5.94
C LEU A 254 16.21 -5.66 -7.32
N ARG A 255 17.09 -6.63 -7.58
CA ARG A 255 17.62 -6.87 -8.94
C ARG A 255 16.51 -7.28 -9.91
N GLY A 256 15.57 -8.11 -9.45
CA GLY A 256 14.37 -8.45 -10.22
C GLY A 256 13.52 -7.22 -10.55
N PHE A 257 13.32 -6.32 -9.59
CA PHE A 257 12.61 -5.06 -9.81
C PHE A 257 13.35 -4.16 -10.80
N ALA A 258 14.66 -4.00 -10.66
CA ALA A 258 15.47 -3.21 -11.59
C ALA A 258 15.36 -3.73 -13.04
N ASN A 259 15.43 -5.05 -13.23
CA ASN A 259 15.24 -5.66 -14.55
C ASN A 259 13.82 -5.38 -15.11
N ALA A 260 12.78 -5.57 -14.30
CA ALA A 260 11.40 -5.27 -14.70
C ALA A 260 11.24 -3.79 -15.09
N TYR A 261 11.86 -2.87 -14.34
CA TYR A 261 11.86 -1.44 -14.64
C TYR A 261 12.58 -1.11 -15.95
N GLN A 262 13.73 -1.74 -16.23
CA GLN A 262 14.45 -1.56 -17.50
C GLN A 262 13.60 -2.00 -18.70
N HIS A 263 12.94 -3.15 -18.61
CA HIS A 263 12.02 -3.62 -19.65
C HIS A 263 10.80 -2.70 -19.81
N ALA A 264 10.23 -2.21 -18.71
CA ALA A 264 9.12 -1.26 -18.75
C ALA A 264 9.54 0.05 -19.43
N LYS A 265 10.74 0.58 -19.10
CA LYS A 265 11.28 1.78 -19.73
C LYS A 265 11.37 1.65 -21.24
N ALA A 266 11.97 0.56 -21.73
CA ALA A 266 12.08 0.30 -23.16
C ALA A 266 10.70 0.29 -23.84
N ARG A 267 9.73 -0.44 -23.27
CA ARG A 267 8.36 -0.52 -23.80
C ARG A 267 7.66 0.84 -23.83
N LEU A 268 7.86 1.69 -22.82
CA LEU A 268 7.24 3.01 -22.76
C LEU A 268 7.85 3.99 -23.76
N VAL A 269 9.16 3.91 -24.02
CA VAL A 269 9.83 4.69 -25.07
C VAL A 269 9.31 4.29 -26.45
N ASP A 270 9.23 2.98 -26.73
CA ASP A 270 8.73 2.46 -28.01
C ASP A 270 7.26 2.87 -28.24
N ALA A 271 6.41 2.75 -27.22
CA ALA A 271 5.01 3.19 -27.29
C ALA A 271 4.87 4.70 -27.48
N GLY A 272 5.85 5.49 -27.01
CA GLY A 272 5.99 6.91 -27.31
C GLY A 272 6.10 7.17 -28.80
N ALA A 273 7.04 6.49 -29.45
CA ALA A 273 7.30 6.65 -30.87
C ALA A 273 6.11 6.25 -31.76
N VAL A 274 5.34 5.23 -31.36
CA VAL A 274 4.17 4.74 -32.12
C VAL A 274 2.93 5.63 -31.95
N ALA A 275 2.69 6.16 -30.74
CA ALA A 275 1.51 6.97 -30.45
C ALA A 275 1.53 8.34 -31.17
N ASP A 276 2.71 8.82 -31.55
CA ASP A 276 2.87 10.04 -32.35
C ASP A 276 2.46 9.83 -33.83
N ASP A 277 2.29 8.57 -34.27
CA ASP A 277 1.94 8.19 -35.66
C ASP A 277 0.47 7.73 -35.81
N HIS A 278 -0.16 7.21 -34.75
CA HIS A 278 -1.53 6.70 -34.79
C HIS A 278 -2.37 7.19 -33.59
N GLY A 279 -3.27 8.16 -33.87
CA GLY A 279 -4.45 8.57 -33.10
C GLY A 279 -4.47 8.36 -31.57
N LYS A 280 -4.60 9.45 -30.80
CA LYS A 280 -4.58 9.45 -29.33
C LYS A 280 -5.57 8.43 -28.70
N PRO A 281 -5.11 7.61 -27.72
CA PRO A 281 -6.03 6.82 -26.89
C PRO A 281 -7.05 7.72 -26.17
N ALA A 282 -8.18 7.14 -25.78
CA ALA A 282 -9.20 7.84 -25.01
C ALA A 282 -8.59 8.44 -23.73
N ALA A 283 -8.57 9.77 -23.65
CA ALA A 283 -7.93 10.48 -22.56
C ALA A 283 -8.58 10.13 -21.21
N ARG A 284 -7.76 9.83 -20.21
CA ARG A 284 -8.17 9.62 -18.80
C ARG A 284 -7.69 10.82 -17.96
N PRO A 285 -8.39 11.97 -18.03
CA PRO A 285 -7.97 13.19 -17.34
C PRO A 285 -7.95 13.04 -15.81
N ASP A 286 -8.72 12.08 -15.28
CA ASP A 286 -8.71 11.68 -13.87
C ASP A 286 -7.36 11.12 -13.43
N ILE A 287 -6.75 10.26 -14.24
CA ILE A 287 -5.41 9.66 -13.96
C ILE A 287 -4.32 10.72 -14.11
N ASP A 288 -4.43 11.58 -15.13
CA ASP A 288 -3.51 12.71 -15.33
C ASP A 288 -3.51 13.66 -14.14
N ALA A 289 -4.69 14.07 -13.68
CA ALA A 289 -4.84 14.95 -12.52
C ALA A 289 -4.31 14.29 -11.25
N TYR A 290 -4.60 13.00 -11.05
CA TYR A 290 -4.11 12.22 -9.91
C TYR A 290 -2.59 12.22 -9.82
N LEU A 291 -1.88 11.83 -10.89
CA LEU A 291 -0.42 11.80 -10.88
C LEU A 291 0.21 13.20 -10.91
N SER A 292 -0.38 14.15 -11.64
CA SER A 292 0.17 15.51 -11.72
C SER A 292 0.11 16.23 -10.38
N SER A 293 -0.93 16.00 -9.57
CA SER A 293 -1.03 16.53 -8.20
C SER A 293 0.03 15.98 -7.24
N ALA A 294 0.72 14.90 -7.62
CA ALA A 294 1.74 14.26 -6.80
C ALA A 294 3.13 14.86 -6.95
N VAL A 295 3.42 15.47 -8.12
CA VAL A 295 4.76 15.90 -8.55
C VAL A 295 4.90 17.44 -8.57
N GLN A 296 3.87 18.16 -8.12
CA GLN A 296 3.92 19.59 -7.81
C GLN A 296 4.54 19.84 -6.43
#